data_AF-A0A535R043-F1
#
_entry.id   AF-A0A535R043-F1
#
_cell.length_a   1.000
_cell.length_b   1.000
_cell.length_c   1.000
_cell.angle_alpha   90.00
_cell.angle_beta   90.00
_cell.angle_gamma   90.00
#
_symmetry.space_group_name_H-M   'P 1'
#
loop_
_entity.id
_entity.type
_entity.pdbx_description
1 polymer ?
#
loop_
_entity_poly.entity_id
_entity_poly.type
_entity_poly.pdbx_seq_one_letter_code
_entity_poly.pdbx_strand_id
1 'polypeptide(L)' 'MFKQVLDPLGNLGLTVLVALIPVLFLLVLLAVFRVTAWLATLIGSILTLIIAIVVWQVPVG' A
#
# COMPACT_ATOMS: atom_id res chain seq x y z
N MET A 1 -23.17 -9.08 11.22
CA MET A 1 -22.72 -9.20 9.81
C MET A 1 -21.41 -8.46 9.67
N PHE A 2 -20.43 -9.02 8.94
CA PHE A 2 -19.17 -8.33 8.65
C PHE A 2 -19.44 -7.05 7.84
N LYS A 3 -18.80 -5.93 8.21
CA LYS A 3 -18.86 -4.67 7.47
C LYS A 3 -17.49 -4.41 6.85
N GLN A 4 -17.37 -4.64 5.55
CA GLN A 4 -16.14 -4.35 4.82
C GLN A 4 -15.93 -2.84 4.76
N VAL A 5 -14.75 -2.37 5.17
CA VAL A 5 -14.35 -0.98 4.99
C VAL A 5 -13.83 -0.83 3.57
N LEU A 6 -14.64 -0.22 2.69
CA LEU A 6 -14.31 0.01 1.29
C LEU A 6 -13.66 1.38 1.07
N ASP A 7 -13.97 2.35 1.92
CA ASP A 7 -13.58 3.75 1.80
C ASP A 7 -13.03 4.30 3.13
N PRO A 8 -11.87 3.80 3.61
CA PRO A 8 -11.26 4.30 4.84
C PRO A 8 -11.05 5.82 4.88
N LEU A 9 -10.98 6.48 3.70
CA LEU A 9 -10.82 7.92 3.55
C LEU A 9 -12.15 8.67 3.37
N GLY A 10 -13.30 7.99 3.48
CA GLY A 10 -14.63 8.56 3.23
C GLY A 10 -14.89 8.95 1.77
N ASN A 11 -13.96 8.64 0.87
CA ASN A 11 -14.05 8.88 -0.56
C ASN A 11 -13.38 7.71 -1.30
N LEU A 12 -14.15 7.07 -2.18
CA LEU A 12 -13.70 5.94 -3.00
C LEU A 12 -12.53 6.30 -3.90
N GLY A 13 -12.56 7.46 -4.57
CA GLY A 13 -11.49 7.92 -5.46
C GLY A 13 -10.17 8.11 -4.71
N LEU A 14 -10.21 8.79 -3.55
CA LEU A 14 -9.02 8.96 -2.71
C LEU A 14 -8.49 7.63 -2.19
N THR A 15 -9.38 6.72 -1.81
CA THR A 15 -9.00 5.38 -1.38
C THR A 15 -8.28 4.61 -2.47
N VAL A 16 -8.80 4.64 -3.70
CA VAL A 16 -8.16 4.00 -4.85
C VAL A 16 -6.78 4.59 -5.12
N LEU A 17 -6.63 5.92 -5.06
CA LEU A 17 -5.33 6.57 -5.26
C LEU A 17 -4.31 6.15 -4.20
N VAL A 18 -4.71 6.06 -2.94
CA VAL A 18 -3.84 5.61 -1.86
C VAL A 18 -3.50 4.11 -2.00
N ALA A 19 -4.47 3.29 -2.44
CA ALA A 19 -4.24 1.87 -2.70
C ALA A 19 -3.24 1.60 -3.84
N LEU A 20 -3.03 2.56 -4.75
CA LEU A 20 -2.04 2.45 -5.84
C LEU A 20 -0.61 2.73 -5.38
N ILE A 21 -0.40 3.38 -4.24
CA ILE A 21 0.93 3.80 -3.75
C ILE A 21 1.94 2.65 -3.74
N PRO A 22 1.64 1.46 -3.18
CA PRO A 22 2.61 0.36 -3.14
C PRO A 22 3.06 -0.11 -4.53
N VAL A 23 2.12 -0.18 -5.48
CA VAL A 23 2.39 -0.62 -6.85
C VAL A 23 3.26 0.40 -7.58
N LEU A 24 2.89 1.68 -7.52
CA LEU A 24 3.68 2.75 -8.12
C LEU A 24 5.08 2.82 -7.52
N PHE A 25 5.18 2.69 -6.20
CA PHE A 25 6.45 2.71 -5.49
C PHE A 25 7.35 1.54 -5.90
N LEU A 26 6.80 0.33 -5.99
CA LEU A 26 7.54 -0.85 -6.47
C LEU A 26 8.02 -0.66 -7.90
N LEU A 27 7.18 -0.15 -8.80
CA LEU A 27 7.57 0.15 -10.17
C LEU A 27 8.68 1.19 -10.24
N VAL A 28 8.64 2.22 -9.39
CA VAL A 28 9.72 3.23 -9.31
C VAL A 28 11.03 2.61 -8.82
N LEU A 29 11.00 1.74 -7.81
CA LEU A 29 12.20 1.03 -7.34
C LEU A 29 12.84 0.16 -8.44
N LEU A 30 12.02 -0.54 -9.23
CA LEU A 30 12.50 -1.42 -10.29
C LEU A 30 12.92 -0.67 -11.57
N ALA A 31 12.06 0.21 -12.07
CA ALA A 31 12.25 0.86 -13.37
C ALA A 31 13.18 2.08 -13.28
N VAL A 32 13.08 2.88 -12.22
CA VAL A 32 13.84 4.13 -12.07
C VAL A 32 15.13 3.88 -11.29
N PHE A 33 15.03 3.33 -10.08
CA PHE A 33 16.20 3.11 -9.21
C PHE A 33 16.97 1.83 -9.53
N ARG A 34 16.42 0.94 -10.35
CA ARG A 34 17.03 -0.35 -10.75
C ARG A 34 17.50 -1.19 -9.56
N VAL A 35 16.70 -1.18 -8.49
CA VAL A 35 16.93 -1.98 -7.30
C VAL A 35 16.73 -3.47 -7.62
N THR A 36 17.48 -4.35 -6.96
CA THR A 36 17.29 -5.80 -7.09
C THR A 36 15.87 -6.19 -6.68
N ALA A 37 15.27 -7.13 -7.42
CA ALA A 37 13.86 -7.48 -7.22
C ALA A 37 13.53 -7.91 -5.79
N TRP A 38 14.41 -8.69 -5.14
CA TRP A 38 14.22 -9.13 -3.76
C TRP A 38 14.20 -7.97 -2.75
N LEU A 39 15.02 -6.94 -2.96
CA LEU A 39 15.09 -5.79 -2.05
C LEU A 39 13.89 -4.87 -2.29
N ALA A 40 13.52 -4.65 -3.55
CA ALA A 40 12.36 -3.84 -3.92
C ALA A 40 11.06 -4.41 -3.34
N THR A 41 10.86 -5.73 -3.41
CA THR A 41 9.69 -6.39 -2.83
C THR A 41 9.68 -6.33 -1.31
N LEU A 42 10.84 -6.46 -0.65
CA LEU A 42 10.93 -6.31 0.81
C LEU A 42 10.54 -4.90 1.26
N ILE A 43 11.12 -3.86 0.65
CA ILE A 43 10.81 -2.45 0.99
C ILE A 43 9.35 -2.13 0.66
N GLY A 44 8.86 -2.57 -0.51
CA GLY A 44 7.46 -2.39 -0.91
C GLY A 44 6.47 -3.08 0.04
N SER A 45 6.83 -4.24 0.58
CA SER A 45 6.00 -4.96 1.55
C SER A 45 5.91 -4.20 2.88
N ILE A 46 7.03 -3.67 3.37
CA ILE A 46 7.06 -2.81 4.57
C ILE A 46 6.17 -1.58 4.36
N LEU A 47 6.30 -0.90 3.22
CA LEU A 47 5.45 0.25 2.89
C LEU A 47 3.97 -0.13 2.84
N THR A 48 3.64 -1.28 2.25
CA THR A 48 2.26 -1.79 2.17
C THR A 48 1.68 -2.01 3.56
N LEU A 49 2.44 -2.61 4.47
CA LEU A 49 2.01 -2.82 5.86
C LEU A 49 1.77 -1.49 6.59
N ILE A 50 2.67 -0.52 6.41
CA ILE A 50 2.50 0.81 7.01
C ILE A 50 1.19 1.45 6.53
N ILE A 51 0.91 1.41 5.22
CA ILE A 51 -0.33 1.96 4.66
C ILE A 51 -1.56 1.20 5.17
N ALA A 52 -1.50 -0.13 5.26
CA ALA A 52 -2.59 -0.94 5.78
C ALA A 52 -2.94 -0.57 7.23
N ILE A 53 -1.93 -0.36 8.08
CA ILE A 53 -2.15 0.03 9.48
C ILE A 53 -2.67 1.47 9.56
N VAL A 54 -2.05 2.42 8.86
CA VAL A 54 -2.36 3.85 9.00
C VAL A 54 -3.67 4.23 8.31
N VAL A 55 -3.97 3.67 7.14
CA VAL A 55 -5.13 4.06 6.33
C VAL A 55 -6.30 3.11 6.57
N TRP A 56 -6.06 1.79 6.51
CA TRP A 56 -7.12 0.80 6.71
C TRP A 56 -7.32 0.40 8.17
N GLN A 57 -6.53 0.94 9.11
CA GLN A 57 -6.66 0.69 10.55
C GLN A 57 -6.70 -0.82 10.86
N VAL A 58 -5.89 -1.59 10.13
CA VAL A 58 -5.79 -3.04 10.30
C VAL A 58 -5.30 -3.35 11.72
N PRO A 59 -5.96 -4.25 12.46
CA PRO A 59 -5.52 -4.64 13.80
C PRO A 59 -4.13 -5.29 13.74
N VAL A 60 -3.27 -4.92 14.69
CA VAL A 60 -1.86 -5.34 14.72
C VAL A 60 -1.59 -6.44 15.76
N GLY A 61 -2.64 -7.00 16.36
CA GLY A 61 -2.61 -8.04 17.39
C GLY A 61 -3.92 -8.79 17.51
#